data_AF-A0A3M1G6Q3-F1
#
_entry.id   AF-A0A3M1G6Q3-F1
#
_cell.length_a   1.000
_cell.length_b   1.000
_cell.length_c   1.000
_cell.angle_alpha   90.00
_cell.angle_beta   90.00
_cell.angle_gamma   90.00
#
_symmetry.space_group_name_H-M   'P 1'
#
loop_
_entity.id
_entity.type
_entity.pdbx_description
1 polymer ?
#
loop_
_entity_poly.entity_id
_entity_poly.type
_entity_poly.pdbx_seq_one_letter_code
_entity_poly.pdbx_strand_id
1 'polypeptide(L)'
;FGLLVGPYILWDAYAFYDDVWRWSSGQGETGYQIWGWGASNFVLALGLVADRFGQWPFWLLEVLLTLPVLLWFLRRQQQENTLSAALWHYGVLLGVFFYGSRFLNENYLGFLLGVLALGALTLTPERMEGGI
;
A
#
# COMPACT_ATOMS: atom_id res chain seq x y z
N PHE A 1 0.97 -16.57 11.01
CA PHE A 1 1.05 -15.20 11.57
C PHE A 1 1.47 -15.21 13.04
N GLY A 2 0.73 -15.87 13.94
CA GLY A 2 1.07 -15.90 15.38
C GLY A 2 2.47 -16.41 15.71
N LEU A 3 2.98 -17.43 15.01
CA LEU A 3 4.36 -17.91 15.21
C LEU A 3 5.44 -16.90 14.78
N LEU A 4 5.12 -15.98 13.86
CA LEU A 4 6.07 -14.98 13.36
C LEU A 4 6.11 -13.76 14.29
N VAL A 5 4.95 -13.29 14.74
CA VAL A 5 4.82 -12.05 15.50
C VAL A 5 4.80 -12.30 17.01
N GLY A 6 4.29 -13.47 17.44
CA GLY A 6 4.11 -13.84 18.84
C GLY A 6 5.37 -13.73 19.69
N PRO A 7 6.55 -14.22 19.25
CA PRO A 7 7.78 -14.08 20.03
C PRO A 7 8.11 -12.61 20.36
N TYR A 8 7.91 -11.68 19.42
CA TYR A 8 8.22 -10.26 19.59
C TYR A 8 7.20 -9.56 20.50
N ILE A 9 5.91 -9.88 20.35
CA ILE A 9 4.87 -9.34 21.24
C ILE A 9 5.07 -9.82 22.68
N LEU A 10 5.38 -11.12 22.86
CA LEU A 10 5.62 -11.71 24.17
C LEU A 10 6.91 -11.20 24.82
N TRP A 11 7.91 -10.88 24.00
CA TRP A 11 9.16 -10.28 24.46
C TRP A 11 8.97 -8.82 24.88
N ASP A 12 8.46 -7.98 23.98
CA ASP A 12 8.15 -6.57 24.24
C ASP A 12 7.16 -6.03 23.20
N ALA A 13 5.88 -5.95 23.58
CA ALA A 13 4.82 -5.46 22.70
C ALA A 13 4.96 -3.98 22.33
N TYR A 14 5.55 -3.16 23.22
CA TYR A 14 5.72 -1.73 22.96
C TYR A 14 6.86 -1.51 21.96
N ALA A 15 8.00 -2.16 22.15
CA ALA A 15 9.10 -2.10 21.19
C ALA A 15 8.66 -2.60 19.81
N PHE A 16 7.90 -3.70 19.77
CA PHE A 16 7.32 -4.19 18.51
C PHE A 16 6.42 -3.15 17.82
N TYR A 17 5.53 -2.50 18.57
CA TYR A 17 4.67 -1.45 18.03
C TYR A 17 5.47 -0.22 17.56
N ASP A 18 6.48 0.18 18.34
CA ASP A 18 7.32 1.33 18.02
C ASP A 18 8.10 1.09 16.73
N ASP A 19 8.76 -0.07 16.60
CA ASP A 19 9.59 -0.44 15.45
C ASP A 19 8.78 -0.71 14.18
N VAL A 20 7.62 -1.37 14.30
CA VAL A 20 6.84 -1.78 13.12
C VAL A 20 5.89 -0.68 12.66
N TRP A 21 5.20 -0.02 13.58
CA TRP A 21 4.16 0.94 13.23
C TRP A 21 4.64 2.39 13.36
N ARG A 22 5.15 2.79 14.54
CA ARG A 22 5.49 4.20 14.78
C ARG A 22 6.67 4.64 13.93
N TRP A 23 7.68 3.79 13.75
CA TRP A 23 8.80 4.09 12.89
C TRP A 23 8.36 4.30 11.43
N SER A 24 7.63 3.35 10.84
CA SER A 24 7.16 3.43 9.44
C SER A 24 6.16 4.57 9.20
N SER A 25 5.29 4.88 10.17
CA SER A 25 4.34 6.00 10.08
C SER A 25 4.95 7.36 10.40
N GLY A 26 6.21 7.42 10.84
CA GLY A 26 6.90 8.65 11.22
C GLY A 26 6.54 9.20 12.61
N GLN A 27 5.89 8.38 13.47
CA GLN A 27 5.43 8.75 14.82
C GLN A 27 6.38 8.32 15.96
N GLY A 28 7.56 7.80 15.64
CA GLY A 28 8.63 7.47 16.60
C GLY A 28 9.67 8.58 16.74
N GLU A 29 10.56 8.48 17.75
CA GLU A 29 11.67 9.43 17.95
C GLU A 29 12.61 9.50 16.73
N THR A 30 12.79 8.36 16.05
CA THR A 30 13.57 8.21 14.82
C THR A 30 12.70 7.78 13.64
N GLY A 31 11.50 8.36 13.54
CA GLY A 31 10.54 8.03 12.48
C GLY A 31 11.13 8.12 11.07
N TYR A 32 10.70 7.21 10.18
CA TYR A 32 11.13 7.22 8.78
C TYR A 32 10.80 8.57 8.13
N GLN A 33 11.59 8.98 7.15
CA GLN A 33 11.39 10.26 6.44
C GLN A 33 10.29 10.17 5.38
N ILE A 34 9.70 11.31 5.04
CA ILE A 34 8.93 11.49 3.81
C ILE A 34 9.89 11.35 2.63
N TRP A 35 9.63 10.39 1.73
CA TRP A 35 10.56 10.06 0.65
C TRP A 35 9.90 9.32 -0.53
N GLY A 36 10.49 9.45 -1.72
CA GLY A 36 10.09 8.71 -2.91
C GLY A 36 9.11 9.46 -3.82
N TRP A 37 8.24 8.72 -4.51
CA TRP A 37 7.42 9.21 -5.63
C TRP A 37 5.93 9.43 -5.29
N GLY A 38 5.58 9.37 -4.01
CA GLY A 38 4.20 9.43 -3.53
C GLY A 38 3.64 10.85 -3.41
N ALA A 39 2.36 10.94 -3.07
CA ALA A 39 1.66 12.18 -2.76
C ALA A 39 2.21 12.89 -1.51
N SER A 40 3.00 12.19 -0.69
CA SER A 40 3.68 12.78 0.47
C SER A 40 4.59 13.94 0.12
N ASN A 41 5.11 14.02 -1.11
CA ASN A 41 5.87 15.20 -1.56
C ASN A 41 5.04 16.48 -1.60
N PHE A 42 3.71 16.40 -1.78
CA PHE A 42 2.86 17.58 -1.70
C PHE A 42 2.79 18.15 -0.27
N VAL A 43 2.87 17.30 0.76
CA VAL A 43 2.94 17.75 2.16
C VAL A 43 4.18 18.62 2.38
N LEU A 44 5.31 18.24 1.78
CA LEU A 44 6.54 19.03 1.81
C LEU A 44 6.46 20.29 0.95
N ALA A 45 6.02 20.15 -0.30
CA ALA A 45 5.97 21.25 -1.27
C ALA A 45 5.01 22.37 -0.84
N LEU A 46 3.94 22.01 -0.12
CA LEU A 46 2.96 22.96 0.43
C LEU A 46 3.37 23.50 1.81
N GLY A 47 4.51 23.08 2.37
CA GLY A 47 4.99 23.53 3.67
C GLY A 47 4.10 23.12 4.85
N LEU A 48 3.36 22.01 4.72
CA LEU A 48 2.48 21.51 5.80
C LEU A 48 3.28 20.94 6.98
N VAL A 49 4.57 20.66 6.78
CA VAL A 49 5.53 20.23 7.80
C VAL A 49 6.84 20.99 7.61
N ALA A 50 7.61 21.14 8.69
CA ALA A 50 8.87 21.90 8.68
C ALA A 50 9.97 21.24 7.82
N ASP A 51 10.05 19.91 7.86
CA ASP A 51 11.05 19.13 7.14
C ASP A 51 10.55 17.69 6.89
N ARG A 52 11.37 16.88 6.21
CA ARG A 52 11.05 15.50 5.81
C ARG A 52 10.81 14.52 6.96
N PHE A 53 11.19 14.85 8.19
CA PHE A 53 10.89 14.05 9.38
C PHE A 53 9.61 14.52 10.08
N GLY A 54 9.01 15.63 9.66
CA GLY A 54 7.78 16.15 10.24
C GLY A 54 6.62 15.13 10.23
N GLN A 55 5.81 15.21 11.28
CA GLN A 55 4.65 14.33 11.46
C GLN A 55 3.45 14.86 10.68
N TRP A 56 2.80 13.97 9.94
CA TRP A 56 1.58 14.25 9.19
C TRP A 56 0.72 12.98 9.14
N PRO A 57 -0.63 13.06 9.23
CA PRO A 57 -1.50 11.89 9.41
C PRO A 57 -1.71 11.10 8.10
N PHE A 58 -0.63 10.53 7.53
CA PHE A 58 -0.68 9.75 6.28
C PHE A 58 -1.65 8.57 6.34
N TRP A 59 -1.79 7.91 7.48
CA TRP A 59 -2.72 6.80 7.66
C TRP A 59 -4.17 7.20 7.34
N LEU A 60 -4.57 8.46 7.59
CA LEU A 60 -5.90 8.94 7.28
C LEU A 60 -6.09 9.02 5.77
N LEU A 61 -5.09 9.54 5.04
CA LEU A 61 -5.10 9.58 3.59
C LEU A 61 -5.11 8.16 3.00
N GLU A 62 -4.28 7.26 3.53
CA GLU A 62 -4.25 5.84 3.13
C GLU A 62 -5.63 5.21 3.28
N VAL A 63 -6.28 5.33 4.45
CA VAL A 63 -7.62 4.77 4.69
C VAL A 63 -8.66 5.37 3.75
N LEU A 64 -8.66 6.71 3.58
CA LEU A 64 -9.62 7.40 2.73
C LEU A 64 -9.50 7.00 1.26
N LEU A 65 -8.28 6.79 0.76
CA LEU A 65 -8.04 6.40 -0.63
C LEU A 65 -8.27 4.90 -0.84
N THR A 66 -7.80 4.05 0.07
CA THR A 66 -7.76 2.60 -0.15
C THR A 66 -9.04 1.89 0.24
N LEU A 67 -9.74 2.31 1.30
CA LEU A 67 -10.94 1.61 1.76
C LEU A 67 -12.05 1.60 0.69
N PRO A 68 -12.38 2.71 0.01
CA PRO A 68 -13.38 2.69 -1.05
C PRO A 68 -12.98 1.77 -2.22
N VAL A 69 -11.71 1.82 -2.63
CA VAL A 69 -11.15 1.00 -3.71
C VAL A 69 -11.19 -0.48 -3.34
N LEU A 70 -10.80 -0.83 -2.12
CA LEU A 70 -10.86 -2.20 -1.60
C LEU A 70 -12.30 -2.73 -1.62
N LEU A 71 -13.26 -1.98 -1.08
CA LEU A 71 -14.66 -2.40 -1.06
C LEU A 71 -15.23 -2.58 -2.47
N TRP A 72 -14.80 -1.75 -3.43
CA TRP A 72 -15.18 -1.89 -4.82
C TRP A 72 -14.56 -3.14 -5.47
N PHE A 73 -13.26 -3.36 -5.28
CA PHE A 73 -12.56 -4.53 -5.80
C PHE A 73 -13.04 -5.85 -5.20
N LEU A 74 -13.36 -5.89 -3.91
CA LEU A 74 -13.94 -7.09 -3.28
C LEU A 74 -15.27 -7.46 -3.93
N ARG A 75 -16.13 -6.47 -4.20
CA ARG A 75 -17.40 -6.71 -4.92
C ARG A 75 -17.15 -7.22 -6.34
N ARG A 76 -16.20 -6.63 -7.07
CA ARG A 76 -15.82 -7.06 -8.43
C ARG A 76 -15.25 -8.47 -8.44
N GLN A 77 -14.36 -8.79 -7.51
CA GLN A 77 -13.76 -10.13 -7.37
C GLN A 77 -14.81 -11.20 -7.03
N GLN A 78 -15.83 -10.85 -6.24
CA GLN A 78 -16.94 -11.77 -5.93
C GLN A 78 -17.81 -12.06 -7.16
N GLN A 79 -17.99 -11.07 -8.04
CA GLN A 79 -18.71 -11.25 -9.30
C GLN A 79 -17.90 -12.07 -10.31
N GLU A 80 -16.58 -11.87 -10.33
CA GLU A 80 -15.66 -12.48 -11.30
C GLU A 80 -14.35 -12.88 -10.62
N ASN A 81 -14.33 -14.09 -10.08
CA ASN A 81 -13.20 -14.56 -9.26
C ASN A 81 -12.11 -15.23 -10.11
N THR A 82 -11.37 -14.42 -10.87
CA THR A 82 -10.23 -14.90 -11.65
C THR A 82 -8.90 -14.50 -11.03
N LEU A 83 -7.84 -15.24 -11.34
CA LEU A 83 -6.47 -14.92 -10.92
C LEU A 83 -6.02 -13.57 -11.49
N SER A 84 -6.30 -13.32 -12.77
CA SER A 84 -5.98 -12.05 -13.42
C SER A 84 -6.63 -10.87 -12.68
N ALA A 85 -7.93 -10.96 -12.37
CA ALA A 85 -8.64 -9.95 -11.60
C ALA A 85 -8.03 -9.75 -10.21
N ALA A 86 -7.69 -10.84 -9.51
CA ALA A 86 -7.07 -10.76 -8.18
C ALA A 86 -5.73 -10.01 -8.21
N LEU A 87 -4.87 -10.31 -9.20
CA LEU A 87 -3.57 -9.66 -9.38
C LEU A 87 -3.72 -8.18 -9.73
N TRP A 88 -4.66 -7.84 -10.62
CA TRP A 88 -4.95 -6.44 -10.97
C TRP A 88 -5.49 -5.66 -9.77
N HIS A 89 -6.50 -6.18 -9.08
CA HIS A 89 -7.07 -5.55 -7.89
C HIS A 89 -6.01 -5.35 -6.80
N TYR A 90 -5.16 -6.36 -6.56
CA TYR A 90 -4.08 -6.28 -5.58
C TYR A 90 -3.03 -5.22 -5.97
N GLY A 91 -2.55 -5.25 -7.21
CA GLY A 91 -1.56 -4.29 -7.71
C GLY A 91 -2.07 -2.86 -7.68
N VAL A 92 -3.28 -2.61 -8.17
CA VAL A 92 -3.86 -1.25 -8.15
C VAL A 92 -4.13 -0.78 -6.72
N LEU A 93 -4.67 -1.63 -5.86
CA LEU A 93 -4.94 -1.28 -4.46
C LEU A 93 -3.65 -0.90 -3.73
N LEU A 94 -2.59 -1.70 -3.87
CA LEU A 94 -1.28 -1.36 -3.29
C LEU A 94 -0.70 -0.08 -3.90
N GLY A 95 -0.88 0.15 -5.20
CA GLY A 95 -0.48 1.40 -5.84
C GLY A 95 -1.16 2.62 -5.21
N VAL A 96 -2.47 2.55 -4.99
CA VAL A 96 -3.23 3.60 -4.30
C VAL A 96 -2.75 3.78 -2.87
N PHE A 97 -2.52 2.69 -2.14
CA PHE A 97 -2.00 2.72 -0.77
C PHE A 97 -0.63 3.42 -0.70
N PHE A 98 0.35 2.94 -1.47
CA PHE A 98 1.69 3.51 -1.44
C PHE A 98 1.74 4.93 -2.00
N TYR A 99 0.87 5.29 -2.95
CA TYR A 99 0.80 6.67 -3.42
C TYR A 99 0.34 7.63 -2.32
N GLY A 100 -0.62 7.21 -1.47
CA GLY A 100 -1.10 7.98 -0.32
C GLY A 100 -0.22 7.88 0.93
N SER A 101 0.75 6.98 0.96
CA SER A 101 1.60 6.73 2.13
C SER A 101 2.68 7.79 2.30
N ARG A 102 3.39 7.69 3.42
CA ARG A 102 4.56 8.52 3.72
C ARG A 102 5.70 8.31 2.71
N PHE A 103 5.81 7.12 2.12
CA PHE A 103 6.92 6.78 1.22
C PHE A 103 6.52 5.84 0.06
N LEU A 104 7.07 6.12 -1.13
CA LEU A 104 6.92 5.29 -2.32
C LEU A 104 8.26 5.21 -3.06
N ASN A 105 9.08 4.24 -2.66
CA ASN A 105 10.38 3.95 -3.28
C ASN A 105 10.26 3.19 -4.61
N GLU A 106 11.32 3.24 -5.41
CA GLU A 106 11.39 2.65 -6.75
C GLU A 106 11.21 1.14 -6.75
N ASN A 107 11.68 0.46 -5.69
CA ASN A 107 11.50 -0.98 -5.54
C ASN A 107 10.02 -1.37 -5.41
N TYR A 108 9.18 -0.53 -4.79
CA TYR A 108 7.73 -0.76 -4.75
C TYR A 108 7.11 -0.58 -6.13
N LEU A 109 7.51 0.45 -6.88
CA LEU A 109 7.05 0.63 -8.27
C LEU A 109 7.39 -0.59 -9.13
N GLY A 110 8.61 -1.12 -9.01
CA GLY A 110 9.02 -2.36 -9.69
C GLY A 110 8.16 -3.55 -9.30
N PHE A 111 7.87 -3.73 -8.00
CA PHE A 111 6.98 -4.79 -7.52
C PHE A 111 5.55 -4.64 -8.07
N LEU A 112 4.99 -3.43 -8.02
CA LEU A 112 3.65 -3.13 -8.55
C LEU A 112 3.56 -3.46 -10.04
N LEU A 113 4.52 -3.00 -10.82
CA LEU A 113 4.58 -3.31 -12.26
C LEU A 113 4.69 -4.81 -12.51
N GLY A 114 5.48 -5.54 -11.72
CA GLY A 114 5.58 -6.99 -11.81
C GLY A 114 4.24 -7.70 -11.56
N VAL A 115 3.52 -7.31 -10.50
CA VAL A 115 2.19 -7.87 -10.18
C VAL A 115 1.18 -7.56 -11.30
N LEU A 116 1.14 -6.32 -11.79
CA LEU A 116 0.23 -5.91 -12.87
C LEU A 116 0.55 -6.64 -14.18
N ALA A 117 1.83 -6.83 -14.49
CA ALA A 117 2.27 -7.61 -15.65
C ALA A 117 1.80 -9.07 -15.54
N LEU A 118 1.92 -9.71 -14.36
CA LEU A 118 1.38 -11.05 -14.15
C LEU A 118 -0.15 -11.08 -14.31
N GLY A 119 -0.86 -10.06 -13.83
CA GLY A 119 -2.29 -9.90 -14.05
C GLY A 119 -2.64 -9.85 -15.54
N ALA A 120 -1.87 -9.11 -16.33
CA ALA A 120 -2.05 -9.01 -17.78
C ALA A 120 -1.76 -10.35 -18.50
N LEU A 121 -0.69 -11.05 -18.11
CA LEU A 121 -0.27 -12.30 -18.74
C LEU A 121 -1.17 -13.50 -18.38
N THR A 122 -1.93 -13.42 -17.28
CA THR A 122 -2.85 -14.48 -16.84
C THR A 122 -4.29 -14.27 -17.32
N LEU A 123 -4.52 -13.28 -18.18
CA LEU A 123 -5.82 -13.05 -18.81
C LEU A 123 -6.17 -14.23 -19.72
N THR A 124 -7.24 -14.97 -19.42
CA THR A 124 -7.65 -16.14 -20.23
C THR A 124 -8.32 -15.70 -21.56
N PRO A 125 -7.97 -16.33 -22.69
CA PRO A 125 -8.49 -15.96 -24.02
C PRO A 125 -10.00 -16.14 -24.24
N GLU A 126 -10.72 -16.93 -23.44
CA GLU A 126 -12.16 -17.19 -23.63
C GLU A 126 -13.04 -15.92 -23.62
N ARG A 127 -12.51 -14.80 -23.12
CA ARG A 127 -13.18 -13.49 -23.16
C ARG A 127 -12.91 -12.64 -24.39
N MET A 128 -11.93 -12.99 -25.23
CA MET A 128 -11.66 -12.27 -26.47
C MET A 128 -12.62 -12.68 -27.61
N GLU A 129 -13.26 -13.84 -27.50
CA GLU A 129 -14.18 -14.37 -28.52
C GLU A 129 -15.66 -14.08 -28.21
N GLY A 130 -16.00 -13.63 -27.00
CA GLY A 130 -17.38 -13.31 -26.58
C GLY A 130 -17.88 -11.90 -26.92
N GLY A 131 -17.12 -11.13 -27.71
CA GLY A 131 -17.46 -9.79 -28.16
C GLY A 131 -17.72 -9.74 -29.66
N ILE A 132 -18.86 -10.25 -30.10
CA ILE A 132 -19.52 -9.90 -31.37
C ILE A 132 -20.97 -9.56 -31.03
#